data_AF-A0A8B6XZJ2-F1
#
_entry.id   AF-A0A8B6XZJ2-F1
#
_cell.length_a   1.000
_cell.length_b   1.000
_cell.length_c   1.000
_cell.angle_alpha   90.00
_cell.angle_beta   90.00
_cell.angle_gamma   90.00
#
_symmetry.space_group_name_H-M   'P 1'
#
loop_
_entity.id
_entity.type
_entity.pdbx_description
1 polymer ?
#
loop_
_entity_poly.entity_id
_entity_poly.type
_entity_poly.pdbx_seq_one_letter_code
_entity_poly.pdbx_strand_id
1 'polypeptide(L)'
;MAGLSIEQLIAKKKDIETEIQFNSNILSKNGVGMSEDLIDSEGFPRADLDVGLIRNARVKIIYLRNDLKNLMEEIEEKLHEIHQNYRSNKDLMEKEISTPKLHPFLVVNRVDEGSPAEVAGLKLNDLITQFGSITKTNFTGLQAIGALVENSEQ
;
A
#
# COMPACT_ATOMS: atom_id res chain seq x y z
N MET A 1 -12.62 16.55 -14.95
CA MET A 1 -11.26 17.05 -15.21
C MET A 1 -10.30 16.00 -14.72
N ALA A 2 -9.36 15.53 -15.55
CA ALA A 2 -8.36 14.59 -15.09
C ALA A 2 -7.52 15.27 -14.01
N GLY A 3 -7.62 14.80 -12.77
CA GLY A 3 -6.77 15.26 -11.67
C GLY A 3 -5.31 14.92 -11.96
N LEU A 4 -4.38 15.62 -11.32
CA LEU A 4 -2.96 15.35 -11.49
C LEU A 4 -2.61 13.95 -10.96
N SER A 5 -1.63 13.32 -11.60
CA SER A 5 -1.00 12.10 -11.10
C SER A 5 -0.21 12.39 -9.82
N ILE A 6 -0.09 11.40 -8.94
CA ILE A 6 0.71 11.51 -7.71
C ILE A 6 2.17 11.89 -7.99
N GLU A 7 2.75 11.38 -9.09
CA GLU A 7 4.10 11.73 -9.53
C GLU A 7 4.21 13.22 -9.89
N GLN A 8 3.17 13.76 -10.52
CA GLN A 8 3.10 15.19 -10.86
C GLN A 8 2.91 16.06 -9.61
N LEU A 9 2.14 15.60 -8.62
CA LEU A 9 1.98 16.29 -7.34
C LEU A 9 3.30 16.33 -6.57
N ILE A 10 4.06 15.24 -6.56
CA ILE A 10 5.40 15.17 -5.95
C ILE A 10 6.39 16.09 -6.68
N ALA A 11 6.34 16.14 -8.01
CA ALA A 11 7.17 17.08 -8.78
C ALA A 11 6.84 18.53 -8.42
N LYS A 12 5.55 18.90 -8.42
CA LYS A 12 5.09 20.23 -7.99
C LYS A 12 5.53 20.58 -6.57
N LYS A 13 5.46 19.63 -5.64
CA LYS A 13 5.94 19.80 -4.26
C LYS A 13 7.40 20.23 -4.25
N LYS A 14 8.25 19.53 -5.01
CA LYS A 14 9.67 19.84 -5.13
C LYS A 14 9.92 21.23 -5.73
N ASP A 15 9.14 21.62 -6.73
CA ASP A 15 9.26 22.93 -7.37
C ASP A 15 8.91 24.05 -6.37
N ILE A 16 7.81 23.92 -5.64
CA ILE A 16 7.39 24.86 -4.59
C ILE A 16 8.44 24.94 -3.47
N GLU A 17 8.96 23.80 -3.01
CA GLU A 17 10.02 23.76 -2.00
C GLU A 17 11.28 24.49 -2.48
N THR A 18 11.63 24.34 -3.76
CA THR A 18 12.77 25.02 -4.37
C THR A 18 12.53 26.54 -4.44
N GLU A 19 11.33 26.99 -4.80
CA GLU A 19 10.98 28.41 -4.78
C GLU A 19 11.00 28.99 -3.35
N ILE A 20 10.54 28.25 -2.35
CA ILE A 20 10.61 28.66 -0.94
C ILE A 20 12.08 28.82 -0.54
N GLN A 21 12.94 27.87 -0.87
CA GLN A 21 14.38 27.94 -0.58
C GLN A 21 15.03 29.14 -1.28
N PHE A 22 14.67 29.40 -2.53
CA PHE A 22 15.17 30.57 -3.26
C PHE A 22 14.81 31.88 -2.56
N ASN A 23 13.54 32.07 -2.18
CA ASN A 23 13.11 33.27 -1.47
C ASN A 23 13.71 33.35 -0.05
N SER A 24 13.88 32.22 0.62
CA SER A 24 14.55 32.16 1.93
C SER A 24 16.02 32.58 1.81
N ASN A 25 16.68 32.20 0.73
CA ASN A 25 18.05 32.62 0.44
C ASN A 25 18.13 34.14 0.22
N ILE A 26 17.14 34.75 -0.46
CA ILE A 26 17.06 36.22 -0.61
C ILE A 26 17.01 36.88 0.78
N LEU A 27 16.17 36.38 1.68
CA LEU A 27 16.07 36.91 3.05
C LEU A 27 17.42 36.79 3.79
N SER A 28 18.02 35.59 3.78
CA SER A 28 19.30 35.34 4.46
C SER A 28 20.45 36.21 3.93
N LYS A 29 20.50 36.46 2.60
CA LYS A 29 21.50 37.35 1.99
C LYS A 29 21.34 38.80 2.42
N ASN A 30 20.12 39.22 2.77
CA ASN A 30 19.84 40.53 3.33
C ASN A 30 19.93 40.55 4.87
N GLY A 31 20.40 39.47 5.50
CA GLY A 31 20.59 39.40 6.95
C GLY A 31 19.29 39.42 7.76
N VAL A 32 18.14 39.15 7.13
CA VAL A 32 16.83 39.14 7.77
C VAL A 32 16.14 37.78 7.59
N GLY A 33 15.27 37.42 8.51
CA GLY A 33 14.38 36.26 8.40
C GLY A 33 12.96 36.67 8.00
N MET A 34 11.97 35.89 8.44
CA MET A 34 10.56 36.10 8.13
C MET A 34 9.83 37.09 9.05
N SER A 35 10.38 37.37 10.24
CA SER A 35 9.64 38.02 11.33
C SER A 35 10.30 39.28 11.87
N GLU A 36 11.53 39.55 11.48
CA GLU A 36 12.35 40.67 11.94
C GLU A 36 11.80 41.99 11.41
N ASP A 37 11.95 43.05 12.22
CA ASP A 37 11.46 44.38 11.89
C ASP A 37 12.26 45.02 10.76
N LEU A 38 11.55 45.57 9.78
CA LEU A 38 12.13 46.25 8.60
C LEU A 38 12.19 47.78 8.79
N ILE A 39 11.89 48.23 10.00
CA ILE A 39 11.77 49.63 10.38
C ILE A 39 12.81 49.90 11.47
N ASP A 40 13.34 51.11 11.48
CA ASP A 40 14.24 51.60 12.53
C ASP A 40 13.48 52.08 13.77
N SER A 41 14.20 52.62 14.75
CA SER A 41 13.63 53.17 16.00
C SER A 41 12.82 54.45 15.81
N GLU A 42 13.01 55.14 14.68
CA GLU A 42 12.32 56.40 14.36
C GLU A 42 11.05 56.17 13.52
N GLY A 43 10.80 54.93 13.08
CA GLY A 43 9.62 54.56 12.31
C GLY A 43 9.82 54.59 10.80
N PHE A 44 11.06 54.71 10.31
CA PHE A 44 11.38 54.74 8.88
C PHE A 44 11.91 53.39 8.37
N PRO A 45 11.73 53.07 7.07
CA PRO A 45 12.32 51.89 6.45
C PRO A 45 13.84 51.90 6.64
N ARG A 46 14.38 50.77 7.10
CA ARG A 46 15.82 50.59 7.32
C ARG A 46 16.62 50.85 6.04
N ALA A 47 17.51 51.84 6.09
CA ALA A 47 18.32 52.26 4.95
C ALA A 47 19.40 51.23 4.56
N ASP A 48 19.78 50.34 5.49
CA ASP A 48 20.73 49.25 5.28
C ASP A 48 20.12 48.05 4.53
N LEU A 49 18.80 48.04 4.32
CA LEU A 49 18.07 46.91 3.77
C LEU A 49 17.26 47.29 2.53
N ASP A 50 17.16 46.36 1.57
CA ASP A 50 16.14 46.46 0.53
C ASP A 50 14.79 45.95 1.05
N VAL A 51 14.07 46.83 1.73
CA VAL A 51 12.75 46.55 2.33
C VAL A 51 11.74 46.06 1.27
N GLY A 52 11.85 46.53 0.03
CA GLY A 52 10.97 46.13 -1.06
C GLY A 52 11.17 44.66 -1.44
N LEU A 53 12.42 44.28 -1.70
CA LEU A 53 12.78 42.88 -2.03
C LEU A 53 12.44 41.94 -0.88
N ILE A 54 12.76 42.32 0.36
CA ILE A 54 12.49 41.52 1.56
C ILE A 54 10.99 41.29 1.72
N ARG A 55 10.17 42.34 1.60
CA ARG A 55 8.72 42.23 1.72
C ARG A 55 8.14 41.31 0.65
N ASN A 56 8.59 41.44 -0.59
CA ASN A 56 8.17 40.57 -1.69
C ASN A 56 8.55 39.11 -1.45
N ALA A 57 9.79 38.85 -1.01
CA ALA A 57 10.25 37.50 -0.70
C ALA A 57 9.44 36.88 0.46
N ARG A 58 9.18 37.63 1.54
CA ARG A 58 8.32 37.17 2.65
C ARG A 58 6.92 36.82 2.19
N VAL A 59 6.29 37.71 1.41
CA VAL A 59 4.94 37.50 0.87
C VAL A 59 4.91 36.25 -0.02
N LYS A 60 5.90 36.08 -0.90
CA LYS A 60 6.00 34.90 -1.77
C LYS A 60 6.16 33.61 -0.95
N ILE A 61 6.98 33.60 0.10
CA ILE A 61 7.13 32.44 1.00
C ILE A 61 5.80 32.10 1.68
N ILE A 62 5.05 33.10 2.15
CA ILE A 62 3.75 32.87 2.80
C ILE A 62 2.79 32.18 1.83
N TYR A 63 2.65 32.70 0.61
CA TYR A 63 1.78 32.08 -0.40
C TYR A 63 2.23 30.66 -0.73
N LEU A 64 3.51 30.45 -1.02
CA LEU A 64 4.05 29.14 -1.36
C LEU A 64 3.90 28.13 -0.23
N ARG A 65 4.02 28.53 1.04
CA ARG A 65 3.80 27.64 2.19
C ARG A 65 2.33 27.23 2.31
N ASN A 66 1.40 28.14 2.04
CA ASN A 66 -0.02 27.81 2.02
C ASN A 66 -0.35 26.87 0.86
N ASP A 67 0.18 27.13 -0.33
CA ASP A 67 0.01 26.27 -1.50
C ASP A 67 0.60 24.88 -1.26
N LEU A 68 1.80 24.81 -0.65
CA LEU A 68 2.44 23.56 -0.26
C LEU A 68 1.58 22.76 0.72
N LYS A 69 0.96 23.44 1.70
CA LYS A 69 0.06 22.79 2.65
C LYS A 69 -1.13 22.16 1.93
N ASN A 70 -1.81 22.91 1.06
CA ASN A 70 -2.94 22.41 0.28
C ASN A 70 -2.52 21.25 -0.64
N LEU A 71 -1.33 21.34 -1.25
CA LEU A 71 -0.79 20.27 -2.10
C LEU A 71 -0.50 18.99 -1.31
N MET A 72 -0.02 19.10 -0.06
CA MET A 72 0.20 17.94 0.80
C MET A 72 -1.12 17.26 1.18
N GLU A 73 -2.17 18.03 1.44
CA GLU A 73 -3.52 17.50 1.68
C GLU A 73 -4.03 16.71 0.45
N GLU A 74 -3.84 17.23 -0.77
CA GLU A 74 -4.19 16.52 -2.02
C GLU A 74 -3.38 15.22 -2.22
N ILE A 75 -2.09 15.24 -1.88
CA ILE A 75 -1.22 14.05 -1.93
C ILE A 75 -1.70 12.98 -0.94
N GLU A 76 -2.06 13.39 0.28
CA GLU A 76 -2.56 12.49 1.32
C GLU A 76 -3.84 11.78 0.87
N GLU A 77 -4.81 12.52 0.33
CA GLU A 77 -6.05 11.97 -0.22
C GLU A 77 -5.79 10.94 -1.33
N LYS A 78 -4.89 11.27 -2.27
CA LYS A 78 -4.53 10.39 -3.39
C LYS A 78 -3.84 9.11 -2.92
N LEU A 79 -2.96 9.19 -1.93
CA LEU A 79 -2.33 8.01 -1.34
C LEU A 79 -3.36 7.11 -0.66
N HIS A 80 -4.28 7.70 0.09
CA HIS A 80 -5.37 6.95 0.71
C HIS A 80 -6.24 6.24 -0.33
N GLU A 81 -6.60 6.90 -1.43
CA GLU A 81 -7.35 6.30 -2.54
C GLU A 81 -6.63 5.07 -3.12
N ILE A 82 -5.32 5.19 -3.39
CA ILE A 82 -4.51 4.08 -3.92
C ILE A 82 -4.46 2.91 -2.94
N HIS A 83 -4.21 3.17 -1.65
CA HIS A 83 -4.14 2.12 -0.63
C HIS A 83 -5.49 1.44 -0.37
N GLN A 84 -6.59 2.18 -0.40
CA GLN A 84 -7.94 1.62 -0.27
C GLN A 84 -8.29 0.72 -1.47
N ASN A 85 -7.93 1.16 -2.68
CA ASN A 85 -8.10 0.36 -3.90
C ASN A 85 -7.24 -0.91 -3.86
N TYR A 86 -6.00 -0.82 -3.38
CA TYR A 86 -5.13 -1.99 -3.23
C TYR A 86 -5.69 -2.98 -2.21
N ARG A 87 -6.19 -2.50 -1.07
CA ARG A 87 -6.81 -3.37 -0.05
C ARG A 87 -8.07 -4.04 -0.56
N SER A 88 -8.95 -3.29 -1.23
CA SER A 88 -10.18 -3.83 -1.82
C SER A 88 -9.88 -4.87 -2.90
N ASN A 89 -8.91 -4.59 -3.77
CA ASN A 89 -8.48 -5.57 -4.79
C ASN A 89 -7.80 -6.79 -4.16
N LYS A 90 -7.00 -6.62 -3.11
CA LYS A 90 -6.40 -7.75 -2.38
C LYS A 90 -7.48 -8.60 -1.71
N ASP A 91 -8.46 -7.99 -1.07
CA ASP A 91 -9.57 -8.71 -0.43
C ASP A 91 -10.43 -9.44 -1.48
N LEU A 92 -10.62 -8.86 -2.67
CA LEU A 92 -11.25 -9.55 -3.81
C LEU A 92 -10.42 -10.72 -4.31
N MET A 93 -9.10 -10.55 -4.44
CA MET A 93 -8.19 -11.58 -4.89
C MET A 93 -8.07 -12.73 -3.88
N GLU A 94 -8.04 -12.45 -2.57
CA GLU A 94 -8.07 -13.46 -1.52
C GLU A 94 -9.44 -14.18 -1.45
N LYS A 95 -10.53 -13.53 -1.86
CA LYS A 95 -11.86 -14.16 -1.97
C LYS A 95 -11.97 -15.10 -3.18
N GLU A 96 -11.25 -14.83 -4.26
CA GLU A 96 -11.16 -15.73 -5.43
C GLU A 96 -10.18 -16.89 -5.21
N ILE A 97 -9.18 -16.74 -4.34
CA ILE A 97 -8.38 -17.87 -3.82
C ILE A 97 -9.12 -18.55 -2.65
N SER A 98 -10.43 -18.76 -2.81
CA SER A 98 -11.09 -19.84 -2.09
C SER A 98 -10.57 -21.12 -2.71
N THR A 99 -9.54 -21.75 -2.11
CA THR A 99 -9.26 -23.17 -2.34
C THR A 99 -10.61 -23.89 -2.40
N PRO A 100 -10.92 -24.66 -3.46
CA PRO A 100 -12.23 -25.27 -3.58
C PRO A 100 -12.50 -26.02 -2.28
N LYS A 101 -13.60 -25.69 -1.59
CA LYS A 101 -13.94 -26.36 -0.34
C LYS A 101 -14.12 -27.85 -0.65
N LEU A 102 -13.09 -28.64 -0.36
CA LEU A 102 -13.13 -30.08 -0.58
C LEU A 102 -14.06 -30.67 0.48
N HIS A 103 -15.10 -31.34 0.01
CA HIS A 103 -16.06 -32.00 0.88
C HIS A 103 -15.63 -33.45 1.14
N PRO A 104 -15.68 -33.92 2.39
CA PRO A 104 -15.52 -35.34 2.69
C PRO A 104 -16.43 -36.21 1.83
N PHE A 105 -15.87 -37.29 1.29
CA PHE A 105 -16.64 -38.27 0.50
C PHE A 105 -16.30 -39.73 0.85
N LEU A 106 -15.27 -39.98 1.66
CA LEU A 106 -14.95 -41.30 2.20
C LEU A 106 -14.64 -41.21 3.69
N VAL A 107 -14.81 -42.35 4.36
CA VAL A 107 -14.45 -42.56 5.76
C VAL A 107 -13.52 -43.76 5.87
N VAL A 108 -12.52 -43.66 6.74
CA VAL A 108 -11.59 -44.76 7.03
C VAL A 108 -12.27 -45.75 7.98
N ASN A 109 -12.56 -46.95 7.49
CA ASN A 109 -13.24 -48.00 8.27
C ASN A 109 -12.28 -48.95 9.00
N ARG A 110 -11.02 -49.06 8.57
CA ARG A 110 -10.01 -49.91 9.22
C ARG A 110 -8.61 -49.45 8.83
N VAL A 111 -7.68 -49.58 9.76
CA VAL A 111 -6.23 -49.43 9.55
C VAL A 111 -5.58 -50.61 10.25
N ASP A 112 -4.71 -51.34 9.54
CA ASP A 112 -4.04 -52.52 10.07
C ASP A 112 -2.70 -52.13 10.73
N GLU A 113 -2.33 -52.83 11.81
CA GLU A 113 -1.09 -52.59 12.55
C GLU A 113 0.15 -52.84 11.67
N GLY A 114 1.11 -51.92 11.68
CA GLY A 114 2.31 -51.93 10.84
C GLY A 114 2.06 -51.54 9.38
N SER A 115 0.85 -51.12 8.99
CA SER A 115 0.56 -50.72 7.61
C SER A 115 1.10 -49.32 7.27
N PRO A 116 1.34 -48.99 5.98
CA PRO A 116 1.74 -47.65 5.57
C PRO A 116 0.75 -46.57 6.00
N ALA A 117 -0.55 -46.90 6.06
CA ALA A 117 -1.59 -45.99 6.50
C ALA A 117 -1.46 -45.65 8.00
N GLU A 118 -1.10 -46.62 8.85
CA GLU A 118 -0.84 -46.37 10.27
C GLU A 118 0.38 -45.47 10.48
N VAL A 119 1.48 -45.75 9.76
CA VAL A 119 2.71 -44.94 9.81
C VAL A 119 2.46 -43.50 9.31
N ALA A 120 1.59 -43.35 8.31
CA ALA A 120 1.13 -42.05 7.82
C ALA A 120 0.17 -41.34 8.78
N GLY A 121 -0.28 -42.00 9.85
CA GLY A 121 -1.10 -41.43 10.91
C GLY A 121 -2.61 -41.44 10.64
N LEU A 122 -3.09 -42.19 9.64
CA LEU A 122 -4.52 -42.39 9.39
C LEU A 122 -5.17 -43.18 10.53
N LYS A 123 -6.39 -42.78 10.90
CA LYS A 123 -7.15 -43.39 11.99
C LYS A 123 -8.54 -43.82 11.56
N LEU A 124 -9.12 -44.72 12.34
CA LEU A 124 -10.52 -45.10 12.23
C LEU A 124 -11.41 -43.84 12.31
N ASN A 125 -12.35 -43.73 11.38
CA ASN A 125 -13.28 -42.61 11.20
C ASN A 125 -12.69 -41.31 10.63
N ASP A 126 -11.45 -41.32 10.13
CA ASP A 126 -10.93 -40.17 9.39
C ASP A 126 -11.74 -39.94 8.11
N LEU A 127 -11.96 -38.67 7.79
CA LEU A 127 -12.74 -38.22 6.64
C LEU A 127 -11.81 -37.77 5.52
N ILE A 128 -11.89 -38.44 4.38
CA ILE A 128 -11.07 -38.11 3.21
C ILE A 128 -11.81 -37.11 2.33
N THR A 129 -11.16 -35.98 2.07
CA THR A 129 -11.69 -34.89 1.24
C THR A 129 -11.15 -34.94 -0.20
N GLN A 130 -9.99 -35.58 -0.41
CA GLN A 130 -9.34 -35.79 -1.69
C GLN A 130 -8.41 -37.01 -1.63
N PHE A 131 -8.33 -37.77 -2.72
CA PHE A 131 -7.39 -38.87 -2.89
C PHE A 131 -6.73 -38.76 -4.26
N GLY A 132 -5.46 -38.31 -4.31
CA GLY A 132 -4.79 -37.99 -5.57
C GLY A 132 -5.56 -36.92 -6.36
N SER A 133 -6.02 -37.26 -7.57
CA SER A 133 -6.88 -36.40 -8.40
C SER A 133 -8.38 -36.59 -8.17
N ILE A 134 -8.78 -37.50 -7.28
CA ILE A 134 -10.17 -37.83 -6.99
C ILE A 134 -10.69 -36.96 -5.85
N THR A 135 -11.85 -36.34 -6.05
CA THR A 135 -12.60 -35.52 -5.09
C THR A 135 -14.06 -35.96 -5.12
N LYS A 136 -14.90 -35.37 -4.25
CA LYS A 136 -16.34 -35.67 -4.22
C LYS A 136 -17.04 -35.52 -5.57
N THR A 137 -16.57 -34.62 -6.45
CA THR A 137 -17.23 -34.31 -7.72
C THR A 137 -16.98 -35.35 -8.81
N ASN A 138 -15.87 -36.09 -8.75
CA ASN A 138 -15.50 -37.10 -9.76
C ASN A 138 -15.44 -38.52 -9.19
N PHE A 139 -15.89 -38.72 -7.94
CA PHE A 139 -15.91 -40.03 -7.30
C PHE A 139 -17.01 -40.92 -7.88
N THR A 140 -16.61 -42.01 -8.55
CA THR A 140 -17.53 -42.98 -9.18
C THR A 140 -17.62 -44.31 -8.43
N GLY A 141 -16.67 -44.60 -7.55
CA GLY A 141 -16.61 -45.83 -6.75
C GLY A 141 -15.20 -46.13 -6.24
N LEU A 142 -15.08 -47.13 -5.34
CA LEU A 142 -13.79 -47.52 -4.75
C LEU A 142 -12.80 -48.08 -5.80
N GLN A 143 -13.30 -48.60 -6.92
CA GLN A 143 -12.48 -49.08 -8.03
C GLN A 143 -11.60 -47.97 -8.62
N ALA A 144 -12.11 -46.73 -8.67
CA ALA A 144 -11.34 -45.59 -9.17
C ALA A 144 -10.13 -45.27 -8.28
N ILE A 145 -10.25 -45.51 -6.97
CA ILE A 145 -9.14 -45.35 -6.01
C ILE A 145 -8.09 -46.44 -6.26
N GLY A 146 -8.53 -47.71 -6.37
CA GLY A 146 -7.63 -48.83 -6.63
C GLY A 146 -6.81 -48.63 -7.91
N ALA A 147 -7.47 -48.22 -9.00
CA ALA A 147 -6.78 -47.92 -10.26
C ALA A 147 -5.77 -46.77 -10.13
N LEU A 148 -6.04 -45.76 -9.29
CA LEU A 148 -5.11 -44.65 -9.07
C LEU A 148 -3.89 -45.08 -8.24
N VAL A 149 -4.09 -45.96 -7.25
CA VAL A 149 -3.01 -46.54 -6.44
C VAL A 149 -2.09 -47.41 -7.30
N GLU A 150 -2.65 -48.32 -8.11
CA GLU A 150 -1.87 -49.17 -9.02
C GLU A 150 -1.00 -48.37 -9.99
N ASN A 151 -1.50 -47.25 -10.50
CA ASN A 151 -0.74 -46.36 -11.39
C ASN A 151 0.30 -45.49 -10.64
N SER A 152 0.22 -45.38 -9.31
CA SER A 152 1.14 -44.58 -8.49
C SER A 152 2.31 -45.37 -7.89
N GLU A 153 2.24 -46.71 -7.93
CA GLU A 153 3.27 -47.63 -7.39
C GLU A 153 4.35 -48.04 -8.44
N GLN A 154 4.47 -47.33 -9.57
CA GLN A 154 5.54 -47.53 -10.56
C GLN A 154 6.77 -46.65 -10.30
#